data_AF-A0A6V7J0C3-F1
#
_entry.id   AF-A0A6V7J0C3-F1
#
_cell.length_a   1.000
_cell.length_b   1.000
_cell.length_c   1.000
_cell.angle_alpha   90.00
_cell.angle_beta   90.00
_cell.angle_gamma   90.00
#
_symmetry.space_group_name_H-M   'P 1'
#
loop_
_entity.id
_entity.type
_entity.pdbx_description
1 polymer ?
#
loop_
_entity_poly.entity_id
_entity_poly.type
_entity_poly.pdbx_seq_one_letter_code
_entity_poly.pdbx_strand_id
1 'polypeptide(L)'
;WIYCGIPYMKESEMIQMRKELKTTNFIHEEVIFSSLDDEDEFMKLIINVRVWLKESSPDDKSMKIECTDFAQRGYLQKQLRKTFKTIWTECEDRTITVIKIDAETRAVLEEKEGDALDEQLMEYSVGFTKVFKLLCHLKKPIVGHNVLLDLMFLYKQFHRDLPTSYTQFKHEIHQLFPEIYDTKIIAFDMRRAVEERTQKKKSGISTVLGQLYDYLKADSGRLLVANPVGIQFPEGSATITESYHDAGWDSYCTGFCFIRMANYFAIKRRGETSSESLETTSDELMSSVNRFRNLVNLTRASISHINLVGPDPTSTRPPWINIKTVNSTPINTDEILAAISTFDSCDVKKYTSRSVLIATPNHKT
;
A
#
# COMPACT_ATOMS: atom_id res chain seq x y z
N TRP A 1 -5.82 9.55 -10.65
CA TRP A 1 -6.24 8.87 -9.41
C TRP A 1 -7.60 9.39 -8.91
N ILE A 2 -7.81 10.71 -8.79
CA ILE A 2 -9.07 11.30 -8.25
C ILE A 2 -10.34 10.81 -8.97
N TYR A 3 -10.33 10.72 -10.30
CA TYR A 3 -11.54 10.43 -11.09
C TYR A 3 -11.74 8.95 -11.48
N CYS A 4 -10.74 8.09 -11.26
CA CYS A 4 -10.77 6.68 -11.69
C CYS A 4 -10.20 5.72 -10.62
N GLY A 5 -10.31 6.09 -9.34
CA GLY A 5 -9.83 5.27 -8.25
C GLY A 5 -10.65 3.98 -8.13
N ILE A 6 -9.99 2.85 -7.89
CA ILE A 6 -10.70 1.62 -7.55
C ILE A 6 -11.24 1.80 -6.12
N PRO A 7 -12.54 1.57 -5.87
CA PRO A 7 -13.10 1.68 -4.52
C PRO A 7 -12.46 0.65 -3.60
N TYR A 8 -12.54 0.90 -2.30
CA TYR A 8 -12.13 -0.03 -1.27
C TYR A 8 -12.90 0.27 0.01
N MET A 9 -12.95 -0.73 0.88
CA MET A 9 -13.69 -0.64 2.14
C MET A 9 -13.03 -1.55 3.18
N LYS A 10 -12.90 -1.10 4.43
CA LYS A 10 -12.47 -1.97 5.55
C LYS A 10 -13.65 -2.75 6.13
N GLU A 11 -13.35 -3.76 6.95
CA GLU A 11 -14.38 -4.70 7.43
C GLU A 11 -15.50 -4.00 8.22
N SER A 12 -15.16 -3.00 9.04
CA SER A 12 -16.14 -2.21 9.80
C SER A 12 -17.10 -1.43 8.88
N GLU A 13 -16.57 -0.88 7.80
CA GLU A 13 -17.36 -0.13 6.81
C GLU A 13 -18.25 -1.09 5.99
N MET A 14 -17.77 -2.29 5.66
CA MET A 14 -18.58 -3.31 4.98
C MET A 14 -19.79 -3.71 5.82
N ILE A 15 -19.59 -3.92 7.13
CA ILE A 15 -20.67 -4.25 8.06
C ILE A 15 -21.68 -3.09 8.12
N GLN A 16 -21.18 -1.86 8.18
CA GLN A 16 -22.02 -0.65 8.20
C GLN A 16 -22.82 -0.49 6.90
N MET A 17 -22.19 -0.60 5.74
CA MET A 17 -22.85 -0.51 4.43
C MET A 17 -23.92 -1.59 4.25
N ARG A 18 -23.65 -2.84 4.67
CA ARG A 18 -24.66 -3.92 4.66
C ARG A 18 -25.88 -3.57 5.50
N LYS A 19 -25.69 -2.91 6.65
CA LYS A 19 -26.78 -2.48 7.51
C LYS A 19 -27.57 -1.32 6.90
N GLU A 20 -26.89 -0.38 6.27
CA GLU A 20 -27.51 0.78 5.59
C GLU A 20 -28.33 0.36 4.37
N LEU A 21 -27.78 -0.54 3.54
CA LEU A 21 -28.50 -1.08 2.38
C LEU A 21 -29.83 -1.73 2.79
N LYS A 22 -29.85 -2.44 3.92
CA LYS A 22 -31.07 -3.07 4.47
C LYS A 22 -32.02 -2.11 5.18
N THR A 23 -31.49 -1.11 5.88
CA THR A 23 -32.31 -0.17 6.66
C THR A 23 -32.86 0.97 5.82
N THR A 24 -32.42 1.13 4.56
CA THR A 24 -32.87 2.13 3.59
C THR A 24 -32.74 3.59 4.05
N ASN A 25 -32.08 3.86 5.17
CA ASN A 25 -31.83 5.22 5.64
C ASN A 25 -30.59 5.78 4.95
N PHE A 26 -30.66 7.09 4.65
CA PHE A 26 -29.67 7.95 4.01
C PHE A 26 -28.29 7.29 3.88
N ILE A 27 -27.90 7.02 2.63
CA ILE A 27 -26.58 6.49 2.34
C ILE A 27 -25.57 7.60 2.62
N HIS A 28 -24.45 7.26 3.28
CA HIS A 28 -23.34 8.18 3.51
C HIS A 28 -22.92 8.90 2.21
N GLU A 29 -23.12 10.23 2.18
CA GLU A 29 -22.76 11.15 1.10
C GLU A 29 -21.30 10.98 0.64
N GLU A 30 -20.39 10.68 1.57
CA GLU A 30 -18.95 10.54 1.32
C GLU A 30 -18.55 9.30 0.48
N VAL A 31 -19.43 8.29 0.38
CA VAL A 31 -19.13 7.05 -0.39
C VAL A 31 -19.56 7.18 -1.85
N ILE A 32 -20.52 8.07 -2.13
CA ILE A 32 -21.18 8.18 -3.45
C ILE A 32 -20.67 9.38 -4.24
N PHE A 33 -20.41 10.49 -3.55
CA PHE A 33 -20.13 11.77 -4.18
C PHE A 33 -18.68 12.14 -3.95
N SER A 34 -17.97 12.38 -5.05
CA SER A 34 -16.58 12.83 -5.01
C SER A 34 -16.49 14.35 -4.81
N SER A 35 -17.59 15.06 -5.04
CA SER A 35 -17.73 16.51 -4.90
C SER A 35 -19.15 16.92 -4.53
N LEU A 36 -19.32 18.15 -4.03
CA LEU A 36 -20.64 18.76 -3.82
C LEU A 36 -21.41 18.94 -5.13
N ASP A 37 -20.71 19.11 -6.25
CA ASP A 37 -21.33 19.25 -7.57
C ASP A 37 -22.02 17.93 -8.01
N ASP A 38 -21.43 16.78 -7.65
CA ASP A 38 -22.00 15.45 -7.94
C ASP A 38 -23.31 15.24 -7.16
N GLU A 39 -23.38 15.75 -5.93
CA GLU A 39 -24.58 15.67 -5.08
C GLU A 39 -25.72 16.53 -5.66
N ASP A 40 -25.40 17.75 -6.08
CA ASP A 40 -26.35 18.65 -6.74
C ASP A 40 -26.87 18.05 -8.05
N GLU A 41 -25.99 17.42 -8.85
CA GLU A 41 -26.38 16.72 -10.07
C GLU A 41 -27.30 15.54 -9.77
N PHE A 42 -26.97 14.73 -8.76
CA PHE A 42 -27.80 13.61 -8.31
C PHE A 42 -29.20 14.07 -7.88
N MET A 43 -29.30 15.16 -7.11
CA MET A 43 -30.57 15.72 -6.67
C MET A 43 -31.40 16.25 -7.84
N LYS A 44 -30.77 16.85 -8.87
CA LYS A 44 -31.45 17.26 -10.10
C LYS A 44 -32.08 16.08 -10.82
N LEU A 45 -31.43 14.91 -10.87
CA LEU A 45 -32.00 13.71 -11.51
C LEU A 45 -33.29 13.26 -10.81
N ILE A 46 -33.32 13.26 -9.48
CA ILE A 46 -34.53 12.91 -8.71
C ILE A 46 -35.65 13.93 -8.95
N ILE A 47 -35.32 15.23 -9.00
CA ILE A 47 -36.28 16.29 -9.30
C ILE A 47 -36.85 16.11 -10.71
N ASN A 48 -36.01 15.79 -11.70
CA ASN A 48 -36.45 15.56 -13.08
C ASN A 48 -37.47 14.41 -13.17
N VAL A 49 -37.25 13.30 -12.45
CA VAL A 49 -38.23 12.20 -12.37
C VAL A 49 -39.53 12.66 -11.73
N ARG A 50 -39.46 13.50 -10.69
CA ARG A 50 -40.65 14.05 -10.03
C ARG A 50 -41.47 14.93 -10.97
N VAL A 51 -40.80 15.79 -11.73
CA VAL A 51 -41.44 16.68 -12.72
C VAL A 51 -42.07 15.84 -13.82
N TRP A 52 -41.34 14.88 -14.37
CA TRP A 52 -41.84 13.95 -15.37
C TRP A 52 -43.07 13.19 -14.89
N LEU A 53 -43.08 12.63 -13.68
CA LEU A 53 -44.25 11.94 -13.13
C LEU A 53 -45.50 12.82 -13.00
N LYS A 54 -45.34 14.14 -12.88
CA LYS A 54 -46.47 15.08 -12.80
C LYS A 54 -46.96 15.56 -14.17
N GLU A 55 -46.04 15.78 -15.12
CA GLU A 55 -46.32 16.46 -16.39
C GLU A 55 -46.51 15.49 -17.56
N SER A 56 -46.08 14.23 -17.42
CA SER A 56 -46.14 13.24 -18.49
C SER A 56 -47.57 12.82 -18.83
N SER A 57 -47.81 12.62 -20.12
CA SER A 57 -49.09 12.11 -20.63
C SER A 57 -49.30 10.64 -20.21
N PRO A 58 -50.54 10.13 -20.26
CA PRO A 58 -50.83 8.71 -19.99
C PRO A 58 -50.09 7.74 -20.92
N ASP A 59 -49.73 8.18 -22.12
CA ASP A 59 -49.02 7.37 -23.12
C ASP A 59 -47.51 7.32 -22.90
N ASP A 60 -46.96 8.23 -22.09
CA ASP A 60 -45.54 8.26 -21.76
C ASP A 60 -45.24 7.31 -20.58
N LYS A 61 -44.81 6.09 -20.94
CA LYS A 61 -44.64 4.97 -20.00
C LYS A 61 -43.25 4.92 -19.35
N SER A 62 -42.24 5.58 -19.92
CA SER A 62 -40.86 5.47 -19.43
C SER A 62 -39.98 6.68 -19.73
N MET A 63 -39.08 7.02 -18.81
CA MET A 63 -38.04 8.04 -18.96
C MET A 63 -36.65 7.40 -18.87
N LYS A 64 -35.70 7.85 -19.68
CA LYS A 64 -34.29 7.45 -19.59
C LYS A 64 -33.47 8.50 -18.84
N ILE A 65 -32.57 8.04 -17.98
CA ILE A 65 -31.64 8.86 -17.22
C ILE A 65 -30.23 8.38 -17.52
N GLU A 66 -29.36 9.27 -17.97
CA GLU A 66 -27.94 8.97 -18.11
C GLU A 66 -27.23 9.10 -16.77
N CYS A 67 -26.51 8.06 -16.36
CA CYS A 67 -25.67 8.07 -15.17
C CYS A 67 -24.53 7.08 -15.39
N THR A 68 -23.30 7.59 -15.44
CA THR A 68 -22.14 6.81 -15.90
C THR A 68 -21.53 5.99 -14.78
N ASP A 69 -21.44 6.55 -13.58
CA ASP A 69 -20.86 5.88 -12.41
C ASP A 69 -21.74 4.71 -11.94
N PHE A 70 -21.10 3.60 -11.59
CA PHE A 70 -21.81 2.38 -11.20
C PHE A 70 -22.47 2.51 -9.82
N ALA A 71 -21.76 3.09 -8.84
CA ALA A 71 -22.29 3.24 -7.49
C ALA A 71 -23.46 4.23 -7.49
N GLN A 72 -23.27 5.41 -8.09
CA GLN A 72 -24.31 6.43 -8.23
C GLN A 72 -25.56 5.87 -8.92
N ARG A 73 -25.40 5.05 -9.97
CA ARG A 73 -26.53 4.38 -10.62
C ARG A 73 -27.31 3.46 -9.68
N GLY A 74 -26.63 2.55 -8.98
CA GLY A 74 -27.32 1.62 -8.09
C GLY A 74 -28.02 2.37 -6.95
N TYR A 75 -27.38 3.41 -6.42
CA TYR A 75 -27.99 4.25 -5.40
C TYR A 75 -29.17 5.10 -5.91
N LEU A 76 -29.09 5.66 -7.12
CA LEU A 76 -30.18 6.39 -7.75
C LEU A 76 -31.39 5.48 -7.93
N GLN A 77 -31.19 4.25 -8.40
CA GLN A 77 -32.27 3.26 -8.53
C GLN A 77 -32.95 2.98 -7.18
N LYS A 78 -32.19 2.76 -6.10
CA LYS A 78 -32.78 2.55 -4.76
C LYS A 78 -33.55 3.80 -4.29
N GLN A 79 -33.00 4.99 -4.47
CA GLN A 79 -33.67 6.23 -4.04
C GLN A 79 -34.95 6.52 -4.83
N LEU A 80 -34.93 6.30 -6.15
CA LEU A 80 -36.10 6.45 -7.00
C LEU A 80 -37.21 5.45 -6.60
N ARG A 81 -36.88 4.16 -6.46
CA ARG A 81 -37.84 3.13 -6.05
C ARG A 81 -38.38 3.35 -4.64
N LYS A 82 -37.61 3.97 -3.74
CA LYS A 82 -38.07 4.34 -2.40
C LYS A 82 -39.03 5.53 -2.43
N THR A 83 -38.64 6.60 -3.14
CA THR A 83 -39.35 7.88 -3.19
C THR A 83 -40.66 7.76 -3.97
N PHE A 84 -40.67 7.00 -5.05
CA PHE A 84 -41.80 6.85 -5.95
C PHE A 84 -42.24 5.38 -5.98
N LYS A 85 -43.43 5.10 -5.42
CA LYS A 85 -43.98 3.74 -5.34
C LYS A 85 -44.60 3.25 -6.65
N THR A 86 -44.88 4.16 -7.58
CA THR A 86 -45.53 3.90 -8.88
C THR A 86 -44.54 3.71 -10.02
N ILE A 87 -43.27 3.50 -9.71
CA ILE A 87 -42.23 3.28 -10.72
C ILE A 87 -41.40 2.04 -10.42
N TRP A 88 -40.74 1.56 -11.46
CA TRP A 88 -39.62 0.63 -11.43
C TRP A 88 -38.43 1.23 -12.15
N THR A 89 -37.25 0.69 -11.91
CA THR A 89 -36.05 1.08 -12.65
C THR A 89 -35.37 -0.15 -13.21
N GLU A 90 -34.93 -0.06 -14.46
CA GLU A 90 -34.09 -1.06 -15.12
C GLU A 90 -32.81 -0.39 -15.58
N CYS A 91 -31.69 -1.11 -15.52
CA CYS A 91 -30.40 -0.56 -15.94
C CYS A 91 -29.92 -1.27 -17.21
N GLU A 92 -29.67 -0.48 -18.25
CA GLU A 92 -29.03 -0.91 -19.50
C GLU A 92 -27.76 -0.07 -19.70
N ASP A 93 -26.60 -0.73 -19.67
CA ASP A 93 -25.26 -0.17 -19.87
C ASP A 93 -24.88 1.03 -18.99
N ARG A 94 -25.24 2.26 -19.40
CA ARG A 94 -24.96 3.54 -18.71
C ARG A 94 -26.21 4.37 -18.49
N THR A 95 -27.37 3.74 -18.68
CA THR A 95 -28.67 4.39 -18.61
C THR A 95 -29.56 3.66 -17.64
N ILE A 96 -30.35 4.43 -16.90
CA ILE A 96 -31.43 3.93 -16.06
C ILE A 96 -32.73 4.27 -16.78
N THR A 97 -33.52 3.25 -17.09
CA THR A 97 -34.88 3.41 -17.60
C THR A 97 -35.83 3.37 -16.42
N VAL A 98 -36.52 4.48 -16.17
CA VAL A 98 -37.58 4.60 -15.17
C VAL A 98 -38.91 4.29 -15.84
N ILE A 99 -39.64 3.29 -15.34
CA ILE A 99 -40.86 2.76 -15.94
C ILE A 99 -42.03 2.97 -14.98
N LYS A 100 -43.16 3.49 -15.45
CA LYS A 100 -44.39 3.54 -14.64
C LYS A 100 -44.98 2.13 -14.52
N ILE A 101 -45.26 1.70 -13.30
CA ILE A 101 -45.83 0.39 -13.03
C ILE A 101 -46.91 0.46 -11.95
N ASP A 102 -47.83 -0.50 -11.98
CA ASP A 102 -48.83 -0.70 -10.94
C ASP A 102 -48.26 -1.48 -9.73
N ALA A 103 -49.04 -1.55 -8.65
CA ALA A 103 -48.61 -2.15 -7.40
C ALA A 103 -48.44 -3.68 -7.47
N GLU A 104 -49.19 -4.39 -8.32
CA GLU A 104 -49.12 -5.84 -8.45
C GLU A 104 -47.85 -6.23 -9.22
N THR A 105 -47.61 -5.58 -10.36
CA THR A 105 -46.37 -5.75 -11.12
C THR A 105 -45.14 -5.43 -10.27
N ARG A 106 -45.22 -4.40 -9.42
CA ARG A 106 -44.13 -4.03 -8.51
C ARG A 106 -43.77 -5.13 -7.53
N ALA A 107 -44.77 -5.73 -6.89
CA ALA A 107 -44.54 -6.77 -5.89
C ALA A 107 -43.80 -7.98 -6.50
N VAL A 108 -44.18 -8.38 -7.72
CA VAL A 108 -43.52 -9.47 -8.46
C VAL A 108 -42.06 -9.13 -8.77
N LEU A 109 -41.78 -7.88 -9.17
CA LEU A 109 -40.42 -7.44 -9.49
C LEU A 109 -39.54 -7.32 -8.24
N GLU A 110 -40.08 -6.83 -7.11
CA GLU A 110 -39.36 -6.78 -5.83
C GLU A 110 -39.02 -8.19 -5.32
N GLU A 111 -39.93 -9.16 -5.45
CA GLU A 111 -39.67 -10.56 -5.08
C GLU A 111 -38.61 -11.20 -5.99
N LYS A 112 -38.68 -10.93 -7.30
CA LYS A 112 -37.74 -11.49 -8.28
C LYS A 112 -36.32 -10.93 -8.14
N GLU A 113 -36.18 -9.62 -7.92
CA GLU A 113 -34.87 -8.98 -7.77
C GLU A 113 -34.26 -9.26 -6.40
N GLY A 114 -35.08 -9.30 -5.35
CA GLY A 114 -34.63 -9.51 -3.97
C GLY A 114 -33.52 -8.54 -3.58
N ASP A 115 -32.40 -9.08 -3.10
CA ASP A 115 -31.22 -8.31 -2.68
C ASP A 115 -30.17 -8.19 -3.80
N ALA A 116 -30.48 -8.53 -5.05
CA ALA A 116 -29.48 -8.60 -6.12
C ALA A 116 -28.76 -7.27 -6.38
N LEU A 117 -29.49 -6.15 -6.36
CA LEU A 117 -28.91 -4.81 -6.52
C LEU A 117 -27.97 -4.47 -5.34
N ASP A 118 -28.33 -4.89 -4.14
CA ASP A 118 -27.54 -4.65 -2.92
C ASP A 118 -26.25 -5.46 -2.95
N GLU A 119 -26.32 -6.71 -3.40
CA GLU A 119 -25.15 -7.57 -3.55
C GLU A 119 -24.20 -7.05 -4.64
N GLN A 120 -24.72 -6.55 -5.76
CA GLN A 120 -23.93 -5.90 -6.80
C GLN A 120 -23.22 -4.63 -6.30
N LEU A 121 -23.93 -3.77 -5.56
CA LEU A 121 -23.36 -2.58 -4.94
C LEU A 121 -22.28 -2.92 -3.93
N MET A 122 -22.52 -3.91 -3.07
CA MET A 122 -21.52 -4.40 -2.12
C MET A 122 -20.27 -4.94 -2.85
N GLU A 123 -20.47 -5.77 -3.88
CA GLU A 123 -19.38 -6.37 -4.63
C GLU A 123 -18.51 -5.31 -5.34
N TYR A 124 -19.14 -4.25 -5.86
CA TYR A 124 -18.42 -3.10 -6.41
C TYR A 124 -17.64 -2.34 -5.33
N SER A 125 -18.28 -1.98 -4.22
CA SER A 125 -17.68 -1.13 -3.17
C SER A 125 -16.53 -1.80 -2.42
N VAL A 126 -16.51 -3.13 -2.30
CA VAL A 126 -15.36 -3.84 -1.70
C VAL A 126 -14.10 -3.64 -2.55
N GLY A 127 -14.24 -3.58 -3.88
CA GLY A 127 -13.19 -3.23 -4.85
C GLY A 127 -11.81 -3.82 -4.54
N PHE A 128 -10.80 -2.97 -4.33
CA PHE A 128 -9.41 -3.37 -4.13
C PHE A 128 -9.18 -4.19 -2.85
N THR A 129 -10.05 -4.07 -1.84
CA THR A 129 -9.95 -4.89 -0.62
C THR A 129 -10.00 -6.40 -0.94
N LYS A 130 -10.58 -6.81 -2.07
CA LYS A 130 -10.52 -8.21 -2.53
C LYS A 130 -9.09 -8.69 -2.78
N VAL A 131 -8.25 -7.85 -3.39
CA VAL A 131 -6.83 -8.15 -3.63
C VAL A 131 -6.09 -8.29 -2.31
N PHE A 132 -6.33 -7.37 -1.37
CA PHE A 132 -5.75 -7.43 -0.03
C PHE A 132 -6.18 -8.71 0.72
N LYS A 133 -7.47 -9.06 0.69
CA LYS A 133 -8.00 -10.30 1.29
C LYS A 133 -7.37 -11.54 0.64
N LEU A 134 -7.17 -11.54 -0.67
CA LEU A 134 -6.48 -12.62 -1.38
C LEU A 134 -5.01 -12.74 -0.96
N LEU A 135 -4.26 -11.64 -0.86
CA LEU A 135 -2.89 -11.64 -0.34
C LEU A 135 -2.82 -12.23 1.07
N CYS A 136 -3.74 -11.79 1.94
CA CYS A 136 -3.85 -12.32 3.30
C CYS A 136 -4.19 -13.81 3.31
N HIS A 137 -5.01 -14.30 2.38
CA HIS A 137 -5.37 -15.73 2.30
C HIS A 137 -4.22 -16.60 1.79
N LEU A 138 -3.48 -16.12 0.78
CA LEU A 138 -2.41 -16.89 0.13
C LEU A 138 -1.18 -17.10 1.02
N LYS A 139 -0.96 -16.22 2.01
CA LYS A 139 0.16 -16.29 2.98
C LYS A 139 1.55 -16.46 2.32
N LYS A 140 1.70 -16.02 1.07
CA LYS A 140 2.98 -16.05 0.36
C LYS A 140 3.95 -15.01 0.95
N PRO A 141 5.27 -15.21 0.80
CA PRO A 141 6.25 -14.21 1.21
C PRO A 141 5.99 -12.85 0.56
N ILE A 142 5.97 -11.80 1.38
CA ILE A 142 5.87 -10.41 0.94
C ILE A 142 7.25 -9.78 1.01
N VAL A 143 7.68 -9.20 -0.10
CA VAL A 143 8.96 -8.51 -0.21
C VAL A 143 8.70 -7.02 -0.40
N GLY A 144 9.32 -6.19 0.42
CA GLY A 144 9.19 -4.73 0.35
C GLY A 144 10.54 -4.02 0.52
N HIS A 145 10.58 -2.71 0.31
CA HIS A 145 11.76 -1.89 0.57
C HIS A 145 11.41 -0.77 1.53
N ASN A 146 11.92 -0.83 2.77
CA ASN A 146 11.54 0.10 3.84
C ASN A 146 10.04 0.07 4.14
N VAL A 147 9.50 -1.13 4.32
CA VAL A 147 8.07 -1.45 4.11
C VAL A 147 7.13 -1.05 5.27
N LEU A 148 7.65 -0.42 6.32
CA LEU A 148 6.85 -0.12 7.52
C LEU A 148 5.59 0.69 7.22
N LEU A 149 5.74 1.78 6.46
CA LEU A 149 4.61 2.65 6.12
C LEU A 149 3.64 1.94 5.18
N ASP A 150 4.15 1.15 4.22
CA ASP A 150 3.31 0.35 3.33
C ASP A 150 2.42 -0.61 4.13
N LEU A 151 3.00 -1.31 5.12
CA LEU A 151 2.25 -2.19 6.02
C LEU A 151 1.20 -1.43 6.83
N MET A 152 1.54 -0.24 7.34
CA MET A 152 0.59 0.58 8.09
C MET A 152 -0.57 1.07 7.22
N PHE A 153 -0.29 1.49 5.97
CA PHE A 153 -1.33 1.94 5.04
C PHE A 153 -2.20 0.77 4.57
N LEU A 154 -1.61 -0.36 4.17
CA LEU A 154 -2.35 -1.57 3.81
C LEU A 154 -3.29 -2.00 4.93
N TYR A 155 -2.77 -2.03 6.16
CA TYR A 155 -3.55 -2.37 7.34
C TYR A 155 -4.70 -1.37 7.56
N LYS A 156 -4.40 -0.06 7.58
CA LYS A 156 -5.40 0.99 7.87
C LYS A 156 -6.50 1.04 6.82
N GLN A 157 -6.14 0.92 5.54
CA GLN A 157 -7.06 1.11 4.41
C GLN A 157 -7.92 -0.13 4.15
N PHE A 158 -7.34 -1.34 4.27
CA PHE A 158 -8.01 -2.57 3.81
C PHE A 158 -8.37 -3.55 4.92
N HIS A 159 -7.89 -3.34 6.16
CA HIS A 159 -8.18 -4.22 7.29
C HIS A 159 -9.03 -3.55 8.36
N ARG A 160 -8.43 -2.63 9.14
CA ARG A 160 -9.08 -1.88 10.22
C ARG A 160 -8.18 -0.74 10.69
N ASP A 161 -8.67 0.11 11.60
CA ASP A 161 -7.85 1.17 12.19
C ASP A 161 -6.64 0.62 12.94
N LEU A 162 -5.50 1.31 12.83
CA LEU A 162 -4.25 0.92 13.47
C LEU A 162 -4.46 0.73 14.98
N PRO A 163 -3.98 -0.38 15.56
CA PRO A 163 -4.14 -0.61 16.98
C PRO A 163 -3.32 0.40 17.77
N THR A 164 -3.81 0.77 18.95
CA THR A 164 -3.12 1.71 19.86
C THR A 164 -1.86 1.08 20.48
N SER A 165 -1.81 -0.26 20.53
CA SER A 165 -0.67 -1.01 21.05
C SER A 165 0.29 -1.42 19.92
N TYR A 166 1.55 -1.04 20.08
CA TYR A 166 2.64 -1.46 19.20
C TYR A 166 2.81 -2.99 19.14
N THR A 167 2.69 -3.67 20.29
CA THR A 167 2.78 -5.14 20.35
C THR A 167 1.63 -5.80 19.59
N GLN A 168 0.44 -5.20 19.68
CA GLN A 168 -0.72 -5.68 18.93
C GLN A 168 -0.52 -5.48 17.43
N PHE A 169 -0.02 -4.32 17.00
CA PHE A 169 0.32 -4.08 15.59
C PHE A 169 1.26 -5.16 15.04
N LYS A 170 2.35 -5.47 15.75
CA LYS A 170 3.29 -6.53 15.34
C LYS A 170 2.61 -7.88 15.17
N HIS A 171 1.83 -8.28 16.17
CA HIS A 171 1.13 -9.55 16.19
C HIS A 171 0.17 -9.67 15.00
N GLU A 172 -0.64 -8.64 14.75
CA GLU A 172 -1.65 -8.68 13.72
C GLU A 172 -1.05 -8.60 12.30
N ILE A 173 -0.02 -7.78 12.09
CA ILE A 173 0.72 -7.77 10.83
C ILE A 173 1.31 -9.15 10.54
N HIS A 174 1.90 -9.80 11.55
CA HIS A 174 2.45 -11.14 11.38
C HIS A 174 1.36 -12.20 11.08
N GLN A 175 0.17 -12.06 11.68
CA GLN A 175 -0.97 -12.91 11.34
C GLN A 175 -1.43 -12.71 9.90
N LEU A 176 -1.48 -11.47 9.40
CA LEU A 176 -1.87 -11.15 8.02
C LEU A 176 -0.82 -11.66 7.03
N PHE A 177 0.45 -11.37 7.29
CA PHE A 177 1.60 -11.70 6.44
C PHE A 177 2.68 -12.43 7.26
N PRO A 178 2.69 -13.78 7.26
CA PRO A 178 3.59 -14.57 8.10
C PRO A 178 5.08 -14.48 7.72
N GLU A 179 5.35 -14.07 6.49
CA GLU A 179 6.68 -13.97 5.90
C GLU A 179 6.84 -12.63 5.20
N ILE A 180 7.59 -11.71 5.82
CA ILE A 180 7.93 -10.41 5.27
C ILE A 180 9.44 -10.27 5.16
N TYR A 181 9.93 -9.75 4.04
CA TYR A 181 11.33 -9.43 3.83
C TYR A 181 11.48 -7.96 3.45
N ASP A 182 12.12 -7.18 4.31
CA ASP A 182 12.50 -5.81 4.00
C ASP A 182 13.90 -5.78 3.36
N THR A 183 13.92 -5.56 2.04
CA THR A 183 15.14 -5.52 1.23
C THR A 183 16.13 -4.47 1.69
N LYS A 184 15.69 -3.42 2.40
CA LYS A 184 16.61 -2.40 2.91
C LYS A 184 17.56 -2.97 3.96
N ILE A 185 17.07 -3.82 4.86
CA ILE A 185 17.90 -4.52 5.86
C ILE A 185 18.89 -5.46 5.15
N ILE A 186 18.39 -6.22 4.18
CA ILE A 186 19.19 -7.17 3.40
C ILE A 186 20.32 -6.43 2.66
N ALA A 187 20.02 -5.27 2.08
CA ALA A 187 21.00 -4.44 1.39
C ALA A 187 22.07 -3.88 2.33
N PHE A 188 21.71 -3.47 3.54
CA PHE A 188 22.70 -3.06 4.55
C PHE A 188 23.67 -4.19 4.89
N ASP A 189 23.16 -5.41 5.10
CA ASP A 189 23.98 -6.57 5.44
C ASP A 189 24.84 -7.02 4.26
N MET A 190 24.29 -7.03 3.04
CA MET A 190 25.04 -7.37 1.82
C MET A 190 26.18 -6.39 1.62
N ARG A 191 25.92 -5.08 1.74
CA ARG A 191 26.95 -4.05 1.61
C ARG A 191 28.11 -4.30 2.55
N ARG A 192 27.84 -4.53 3.83
CA ARG A 192 28.86 -4.84 4.85
C ARG A 192 29.65 -6.09 4.45
N ALA A 193 28.94 -7.15 4.06
CA ALA A 193 29.57 -8.39 3.62
C ALA A 193 30.50 -8.22 2.42
N VAL A 194 30.18 -7.33 1.48
CA VAL A 194 31.03 -7.01 0.31
C VAL A 194 32.23 -6.15 0.73
N GLU A 195 32.03 -5.18 1.62
CA GLU A 195 33.11 -4.32 2.16
C GLU A 195 34.15 -5.14 2.92
N GLU A 196 33.71 -6.09 3.74
CA GLU A 196 34.57 -7.06 4.43
C GLU A 196 35.36 -7.93 3.44
N ARG A 197 34.68 -8.54 2.46
CA ARG A 197 35.30 -9.43 1.46
C ARG A 197 36.34 -8.70 0.61
N THR A 198 36.04 -7.48 0.20
CA THR A 198 36.91 -6.69 -0.68
C THR A 198 37.96 -5.87 0.06
N GLN A 199 37.92 -5.85 1.40
CA GLN A 199 38.72 -4.97 2.26
C GLN A 199 38.63 -3.48 1.88
N LYS A 200 37.51 -3.06 1.27
CA LYS A 200 37.26 -1.67 0.89
C LYS A 200 36.30 -1.03 1.89
N LYS A 201 36.72 0.07 2.52
CA LYS A 201 35.89 0.84 3.47
C LYS A 201 34.64 1.49 2.86
N LYS A 202 34.57 1.60 1.53
CA LYS A 202 33.40 2.08 0.78
C LYS A 202 33.22 1.22 -0.46
N SER A 203 32.23 0.34 -0.45
CA SER A 203 31.90 -0.52 -1.59
C SER A 203 31.24 0.21 -2.77
N GLY A 204 30.74 1.44 -2.54
CA GLY A 204 29.91 2.17 -3.50
C GLY A 204 28.46 1.67 -3.56
N ILE A 205 28.09 0.69 -2.74
CA ILE A 205 26.73 0.14 -2.70
C ILE A 205 25.82 1.10 -1.91
N SER A 206 24.80 1.61 -2.59
CA SER A 206 23.72 2.38 -1.96
C SER A 206 22.61 1.46 -1.46
N THR A 207 21.89 1.90 -0.42
CA THR A 207 20.68 1.24 0.10
C THR A 207 19.40 2.02 -0.27
N VAL A 208 19.51 2.91 -1.26
CA VAL A 208 18.36 3.55 -1.92
C VAL A 208 17.94 2.64 -3.07
N LEU A 209 16.66 2.32 -3.17
CA LEU A 209 16.14 1.29 -4.08
C LEU A 209 16.64 1.44 -5.52
N GLY A 210 16.47 2.61 -6.15
CA GLY A 210 16.88 2.81 -7.55
C GLY A 210 18.39 2.61 -7.75
N GLN A 211 19.21 3.20 -6.90
CA GLN A 211 20.67 3.04 -6.97
C GLN A 211 21.13 1.60 -6.70
N LEU A 212 20.44 0.90 -5.79
CA LEU A 212 20.71 -0.51 -5.50
C LEU A 212 20.34 -1.38 -6.70
N TYR A 213 19.19 -1.12 -7.32
CA TYR A 213 18.75 -1.80 -8.54
C TYR A 213 19.73 -1.60 -9.68
N ASP A 214 20.10 -0.35 -9.98
CA ASP A 214 21.07 -0.01 -11.02
C ASP A 214 22.41 -0.71 -10.79
N TYR A 215 22.91 -0.71 -9.55
CA TYR A 215 24.14 -1.40 -9.19
C TYR A 215 24.06 -2.93 -9.39
N LEU A 216 22.95 -3.56 -8.95
CA LEU A 216 22.75 -5.02 -9.06
C LEU A 216 22.43 -5.48 -10.49
N LYS A 217 21.87 -4.59 -11.31
CA LYS A 217 21.62 -4.80 -12.75
C LYS A 217 22.91 -4.68 -13.56
N ALA A 218 23.79 -3.73 -13.20
CA ALA A 218 25.08 -3.52 -13.84
C ALA A 218 26.08 -4.65 -13.54
N ASP A 219 27.15 -4.73 -14.35
CA ASP A 219 28.21 -5.74 -14.19
C ASP A 219 28.88 -5.68 -12.81
N SER A 220 29.00 -4.49 -12.22
CA SER A 220 29.55 -4.30 -10.87
C SER A 220 28.84 -5.15 -9.81
N GLY A 221 27.51 -5.25 -9.86
CA GLY A 221 26.73 -6.08 -8.94
C GLY A 221 26.52 -7.50 -9.48
N ARG A 222 26.36 -7.66 -10.79
CA ARG A 222 26.17 -8.97 -11.44
C ARG A 222 27.35 -9.91 -11.24
N LEU A 223 28.57 -9.38 -11.25
CA LEU A 223 29.80 -10.15 -11.13
C LEU A 223 30.25 -10.34 -9.67
N LEU A 224 29.43 -9.96 -8.68
CA LEU A 224 29.70 -10.27 -7.27
C LEU A 224 29.65 -11.78 -6.98
N VAL A 225 28.98 -12.53 -7.86
CA VAL A 225 28.71 -13.95 -7.74
C VAL A 225 29.03 -14.69 -9.04
N ALA A 226 29.44 -15.95 -8.92
CA ALA A 226 29.49 -16.87 -10.05
C ALA A 226 28.04 -17.30 -10.42
N ASN A 227 27.70 -17.33 -11.70
CA ASN A 227 26.36 -17.70 -12.21
C ASN A 227 25.19 -16.90 -11.59
N PRO A 228 25.12 -15.59 -11.86
CA PRO A 228 24.05 -14.74 -11.35
C PRO A 228 22.68 -15.19 -11.87
N VAL A 229 21.68 -15.22 -11.00
CA VAL A 229 20.29 -15.53 -11.40
C VAL A 229 19.81 -14.54 -12.46
N GLY A 230 19.35 -15.09 -13.59
CA GLY A 230 18.71 -14.34 -14.67
C GLY A 230 17.26 -14.00 -14.30
N ILE A 231 16.89 -12.72 -14.44
CA ILE A 231 15.55 -12.23 -14.18
C ILE A 231 15.09 -11.57 -15.48
N GLN A 232 13.99 -12.06 -16.04
CA GLN A 232 13.45 -11.61 -17.31
C GLN A 232 11.96 -11.38 -17.18
N PHE A 233 11.44 -10.41 -17.94
CA PHE A 233 10.01 -10.27 -18.08
C PHE A 233 9.45 -11.40 -18.96
N PRO A 234 8.21 -11.85 -18.71
CA PRO A 234 7.52 -12.76 -19.61
C PRO A 234 7.47 -12.21 -21.04
N GLU A 235 7.60 -13.08 -22.04
CA GLU A 235 7.44 -12.72 -23.45
C GLU A 235 6.08 -12.04 -23.69
N GLY A 236 6.07 -10.95 -24.45
CA GLY A 236 4.84 -10.17 -24.73
C GLY A 236 4.44 -9.15 -23.66
N SER A 237 5.26 -8.97 -22.62
CA SER A 237 5.10 -7.82 -21.71
C SER A 237 5.23 -6.51 -22.49
N ALA A 238 4.30 -5.56 -22.26
CA ALA A 238 4.40 -4.22 -22.86
C ALA A 238 5.77 -3.61 -22.57
N THR A 239 6.27 -2.73 -23.45
CA THR A 239 7.52 -2.00 -23.21
C THR A 239 7.42 -1.23 -21.89
N ILE A 240 7.97 -1.79 -20.81
CA ILE A 240 7.93 -1.14 -19.50
C ILE A 240 8.98 -0.03 -19.55
N THR A 241 8.50 1.21 -19.64
CA THR A 241 9.33 2.38 -19.38
C THR A 241 9.76 2.36 -17.93
N GLU A 242 11.07 2.36 -17.69
CA GLU A 242 11.63 2.50 -16.34
C GLU A 242 11.12 3.83 -15.75
N SER A 243 10.24 3.74 -14.75
CA SER A 243 9.60 4.90 -14.14
C SER A 243 9.75 4.80 -12.63
N TYR A 244 10.87 5.34 -12.13
CA TYR A 244 11.06 5.46 -10.69
C TYR A 244 9.92 6.27 -10.07
N HIS A 245 9.50 5.88 -8.88
CA HIS A 245 8.35 6.46 -8.15
C HIS A 245 6.97 6.03 -8.67
N ASP A 246 6.91 5.08 -9.60
CA ASP A 246 5.70 4.28 -9.83
C ASP A 246 5.70 3.04 -8.91
N ALA A 247 4.58 2.79 -8.22
CA ALA A 247 4.50 1.70 -7.24
C ALA A 247 4.70 0.31 -7.87
N GLY A 248 4.27 0.11 -9.12
CA GLY A 248 4.48 -1.13 -9.85
C GLY A 248 5.95 -1.34 -10.21
N TRP A 249 6.60 -0.30 -10.75
CA TRP A 249 8.02 -0.35 -11.07
C TRP A 249 8.92 -0.50 -9.84
N ASP A 250 8.62 0.21 -8.76
CA ASP A 250 9.37 0.11 -7.50
C ASP A 250 9.19 -1.29 -6.87
N SER A 251 8.01 -1.90 -7.00
CA SER A 251 7.77 -3.29 -6.58
C SER A 251 8.59 -4.28 -7.39
N TYR A 252 8.69 -4.10 -8.71
CA TYR A 252 9.57 -4.90 -9.56
C TYR A 252 11.04 -4.76 -9.16
N CYS A 253 11.54 -3.51 -9.02
CA CYS A 253 12.90 -3.24 -8.59
C CYS A 253 13.21 -3.89 -7.23
N THR A 254 12.25 -3.86 -6.31
CA THR A 254 12.34 -4.49 -4.99
C THR A 254 12.50 -6.00 -5.09
N GLY A 255 11.64 -6.67 -5.88
CA GLY A 255 11.74 -8.11 -6.14
C GLY A 255 13.05 -8.51 -6.83
N PHE A 256 13.48 -7.72 -7.81
CA PHE A 256 14.77 -7.90 -8.48
C PHE A 256 15.94 -7.86 -7.48
N CYS A 257 16.00 -6.80 -6.67
CA CYS A 257 17.05 -6.65 -5.66
C CYS A 257 17.04 -7.81 -4.67
N PHE A 258 15.86 -8.23 -4.20
CA PHE A 258 15.72 -9.36 -3.27
C PHE A 258 16.33 -10.65 -3.82
N ILE A 259 15.97 -11.05 -5.05
CA ILE A 259 16.48 -12.28 -5.68
C ILE A 259 18.00 -12.22 -5.83
N ARG A 260 18.54 -11.08 -6.26
CA ARG A 260 19.99 -10.89 -6.47
C ARG A 260 20.77 -10.94 -5.16
N MET A 261 20.25 -10.30 -4.11
CA MET A 261 20.86 -10.38 -2.77
C MET A 261 20.76 -11.78 -2.17
N ALA A 262 19.64 -12.48 -2.37
CA ALA A 262 19.49 -13.87 -1.94
C ALA A 262 20.49 -14.80 -2.64
N ASN A 263 20.73 -14.59 -3.94
CA ASN A 263 21.73 -15.33 -4.70
C ASN A 263 23.15 -15.05 -4.19
N TYR A 264 23.47 -13.79 -3.86
CA TYR A 264 24.72 -13.44 -3.19
C TYR A 264 24.92 -14.19 -1.87
N PHE A 265 23.91 -14.19 -0.99
CA PHE A 265 24.04 -14.88 0.29
C PHE A 265 24.08 -16.41 0.16
N ALA A 266 23.38 -16.99 -0.82
CA ALA A 266 23.44 -18.42 -1.10
C ALA A 266 24.87 -18.83 -1.48
N ILE A 267 25.48 -18.10 -2.42
CA ILE A 267 26.84 -18.38 -2.89
C ILE A 267 27.88 -18.09 -1.80
N LYS A 268 27.73 -16.98 -1.05
CA LYS A 268 28.58 -16.71 0.11
C LYS A 268 28.55 -17.85 1.14
N ARG A 269 27.39 -18.50 1.34
CA ARG A 269 27.22 -19.62 2.28
C ARG A 269 27.86 -20.92 1.78
N ARG A 270 27.87 -21.17 0.46
CA ARG A 270 28.54 -22.35 -0.15
C ARG A 270 30.07 -22.32 -0.02
N GLY A 271 30.65 -21.13 0.21
CA GLY A 271 32.10 -20.92 0.19
C GLY A 271 32.65 -20.89 -1.24
N GLU A 272 33.74 -20.15 -1.44
CA GLU A 272 34.34 -19.90 -2.77
C GLU A 272 34.93 -21.17 -3.44
N THR A 273 35.00 -22.29 -2.72
CA THR A 273 35.61 -23.56 -3.17
C THR A 273 34.62 -24.59 -3.74
N SER A 274 33.31 -24.33 -3.67
CA SER A 274 32.28 -25.27 -4.11
C SER A 274 31.86 -24.97 -5.56
N SER A 275 32.38 -25.78 -6.50
CA SER A 275 32.10 -25.88 -7.94
C SER A 275 31.25 -24.76 -8.59
N GLU A 276 31.89 -23.99 -9.47
CA GLU A 276 31.37 -22.91 -10.32
C GLU A 276 30.22 -23.30 -11.29
N SER A 277 29.59 -24.47 -11.12
CA SER A 277 28.64 -25.05 -12.07
C SER A 277 27.26 -25.39 -11.49
N LEU A 278 27.03 -25.18 -10.20
CA LEU A 278 25.74 -25.51 -9.57
C LEU A 278 24.80 -24.31 -9.58
N GLU A 279 23.68 -24.43 -10.29
CA GLU A 279 22.57 -23.49 -10.23
C GLU A 279 22.03 -23.38 -8.79
N THR A 280 21.52 -22.20 -8.42
CA THR A 280 20.91 -21.98 -7.10
C THR A 280 19.41 -22.26 -7.17
N THR A 281 18.91 -23.15 -6.33
CA THR A 281 17.47 -23.49 -6.31
C THR A 281 16.66 -22.41 -5.59
N SER A 282 15.34 -22.39 -5.81
CA SER A 282 14.44 -21.45 -5.11
C SER A 282 14.49 -21.62 -3.58
N ASP A 283 14.51 -22.87 -3.10
CA ASP A 283 14.59 -23.17 -1.66
C ASP A 283 15.90 -22.67 -1.06
N GLU A 284 17.00 -22.76 -1.80
CA GLU A 284 18.29 -22.27 -1.35
C GLU A 284 18.36 -20.75 -1.30
N LEU A 285 17.79 -20.06 -2.29
CA LEU A 285 17.65 -18.60 -2.27
C LEU A 285 16.83 -18.15 -1.05
N MET A 286 15.68 -18.77 -0.79
CA MET A 286 14.85 -18.42 0.37
C MET A 286 15.55 -18.75 1.69
N SER A 287 16.23 -19.89 1.76
CA SER A 287 17.00 -20.31 2.93
C SER A 287 18.16 -19.37 3.24
N SER A 288 18.79 -18.76 2.23
CA SER A 288 19.93 -17.85 2.42
C SER A 288 19.52 -16.53 3.08
N VAL A 289 18.27 -16.11 2.90
CA VAL A 289 17.71 -14.87 3.47
C VAL A 289 16.82 -15.10 4.69
N ASN A 290 16.62 -16.34 5.13
CA ASN A 290 15.71 -16.68 6.23
C ASN A 290 15.99 -15.90 7.54
N ARG A 291 17.25 -15.54 7.81
CA ARG A 291 17.63 -14.72 8.97
C ARG A 291 17.05 -13.31 8.99
N PHE A 292 16.57 -12.81 7.84
CA PHE A 292 15.96 -11.49 7.70
C PHE A 292 14.43 -11.54 7.72
N ARG A 293 13.85 -12.74 7.85
CA ARG A 293 12.41 -12.94 7.89
C ARG A 293 11.78 -12.13 9.01
N ASN A 294 10.71 -11.41 8.69
CA ASN A 294 9.90 -10.62 9.59
C ASN A 294 10.65 -9.49 10.31
N LEU A 295 11.78 -9.06 9.74
CA LEU A 295 12.49 -7.86 10.17
C LEU A 295 12.12 -6.70 9.25
N VAL A 296 11.59 -5.62 9.83
CA VAL A 296 11.15 -4.42 9.09
C VAL A 296 12.08 -3.25 9.40
N ASN A 297 12.63 -2.60 8.38
CA ASN A 297 13.63 -1.56 8.58
C ASN A 297 13.02 -0.36 9.31
N LEU A 298 13.76 0.20 10.27
CA LEU A 298 13.37 1.43 10.94
C LEU A 298 14.44 2.50 10.75
N THR A 299 14.17 3.42 9.82
CA THR A 299 15.10 4.51 9.49
C THR A 299 15.07 5.59 10.57
N ARG A 300 16.26 6.07 10.99
CA ARG A 300 16.44 7.18 11.96
C ARG A 300 15.77 6.95 13.33
N ALA A 301 15.74 5.72 13.80
CA ALA A 301 15.25 5.36 15.13
C ALA A 301 16.37 4.88 16.08
N SER A 302 16.04 4.73 17.36
CA SER A 302 16.94 4.15 18.37
C SER A 302 17.25 2.69 18.08
N ILE A 303 16.31 1.95 17.50
CA ILE A 303 16.51 0.57 17.04
C ILE A 303 16.70 0.53 15.52
N SER A 304 17.40 -0.49 15.01
CA SER A 304 17.68 -0.61 13.57
C SER A 304 16.53 -1.19 12.76
N HIS A 305 15.72 -2.04 13.40
CA HIS A 305 14.59 -2.72 12.77
C HIS A 305 13.57 -3.15 13.81
N ILE A 306 12.34 -3.39 13.35
CA ILE A 306 11.28 -4.01 14.12
C ILE A 306 11.34 -5.51 13.85
N ASN A 307 11.28 -6.34 14.89
CA ASN A 307 11.16 -7.78 14.75
C ASN A 307 9.70 -8.18 14.98
N LEU A 308 8.91 -8.46 13.94
CA LEU A 308 7.46 -8.67 14.09
C LEU A 308 7.07 -9.87 14.96
N VAL A 309 7.95 -10.86 15.10
CA VAL A 309 7.68 -12.09 15.87
C VAL A 309 8.27 -12.01 17.28
N GLY A 310 9.44 -11.40 17.42
CA GLY A 310 10.23 -11.42 18.65
C GLY A 310 10.46 -10.04 19.26
N PRO A 311 11.37 -9.95 20.26
CA PRO A 311 11.80 -8.68 20.78
C PRO A 311 12.58 -7.89 19.71
N ASP A 312 12.42 -6.57 19.77
CA ASP A 312 13.20 -5.66 18.94
C ASP A 312 14.67 -5.65 19.41
N PRO A 313 15.62 -5.32 18.52
CA PRO A 313 17.02 -5.27 18.89
C PRO A 313 17.29 -4.16 19.92
N THR A 314 18.32 -4.35 20.72
CA THR A 314 18.83 -3.28 21.58
C THR A 314 19.39 -2.15 20.73
N SER A 315 19.14 -0.91 21.14
CA SER A 315 19.74 0.28 20.52
C SER A 315 21.26 0.20 20.54
N THR A 316 21.88 0.39 19.38
CA THR A 316 23.34 0.55 19.26
C THR A 316 23.71 2.01 19.04
N ARG A 317 22.77 2.94 19.27
CA ARG A 317 23.00 4.37 19.14
C ARG A 317 23.98 4.84 20.23
N PRO A 318 25.02 5.61 19.85
CA PRO A 318 25.82 6.33 20.83
C PRO A 318 24.96 7.26 21.69
N PRO A 319 25.41 7.59 22.92
CA PRO A 319 24.78 8.63 23.73
C PRO A 319 24.66 9.95 22.97
N TRP A 320 23.62 10.72 23.29
CA TRP A 320 23.43 12.03 22.68
C TRP A 320 24.61 12.96 22.99
N ILE A 321 25.05 13.68 21.96
CA ILE A 321 26.10 14.68 22.10
C ILE A 321 25.41 16.02 22.36
N ASN A 322 25.73 16.67 23.48
CA ASN A 322 25.21 17.99 23.82
C ASN A 322 26.28 19.05 23.56
N ILE A 323 26.12 19.82 22.48
CA ILE A 323 27.00 20.94 22.16
C ILE A 323 26.43 22.21 22.79
N LYS A 324 27.28 22.95 23.51
CA LYS A 324 26.92 24.19 24.18
C LYS A 324 27.84 25.34 23.77
N THR A 325 27.28 26.54 23.63
CA THR A 325 28.11 27.75 23.47
C THR A 325 28.80 28.09 24.78
N VAL A 326 30.12 28.28 24.72
CA VAL A 326 30.93 28.68 25.89
C VAL A 326 30.49 30.05 26.40
N ASN A 327 30.23 30.98 25.48
CA ASN A 327 29.79 32.34 25.78
C ASN A 327 28.26 32.47 25.76
N SER A 328 27.73 33.57 26.29
CA SER A 328 26.29 33.89 26.28
C SER A 328 25.69 34.14 24.89
N THR A 329 26.40 33.77 23.82
CA THR A 329 25.91 33.88 22.45
C THR A 329 24.92 32.75 22.14
N PRO A 330 23.84 33.05 21.38
CA PRO A 330 22.95 32.02 20.88
C PRO A 330 23.69 31.01 19.99
N ILE A 331 23.31 29.74 20.09
CA ILE A 331 23.88 28.68 19.25
C ILE A 331 23.32 28.75 17.82
N ASN A 332 24.21 28.77 16.83
CA ASN A 332 23.83 28.69 15.42
C ASN A 332 23.65 27.22 15.02
N THR A 333 22.42 26.80 14.75
CA THR A 333 22.13 25.39 14.45
C THR A 333 22.60 25.00 13.04
N ASP A 334 22.60 25.94 12.09
CA ASP A 334 23.00 25.69 10.70
C ASP A 334 24.51 25.47 10.60
N GLU A 335 25.30 26.23 11.37
CA GLU A 335 26.75 26.03 11.47
C GLU A 335 27.09 24.64 12.03
N ILE A 336 26.39 24.22 13.08
CA ILE A 336 26.55 22.89 13.69
C ILE A 336 26.15 21.79 12.71
N LEU A 337 25.03 21.96 12.01
CA LEU A 337 24.58 21.03 10.96
C LEU A 337 25.62 20.91 9.84
N ALA A 338 26.13 22.03 9.34
CA ALA A 338 27.15 22.05 8.29
C ALA A 338 28.42 21.32 8.74
N ALA A 339 28.93 21.60 9.94
CA ALA A 339 30.12 20.96 10.48
C ALA A 339 29.94 19.43 10.61
N ILE A 340 28.79 18.98 11.13
CA ILE A 340 28.56 17.56 11.43
C ILE A 340 28.19 16.76 10.19
N SER A 341 27.56 17.38 9.19
CA SER A 341 27.18 16.75 7.92
C SER A 341 28.37 16.14 7.16
N THR A 342 29.60 16.59 7.46
CA THR A 342 30.84 16.05 6.89
C THR A 342 31.19 14.65 7.40
N PHE A 343 30.69 14.26 8.58
CA PHE A 343 31.00 12.98 9.22
C PHE A 343 29.95 11.90 8.91
N ASP A 344 28.68 12.18 9.20
CA ASP A 344 27.56 11.30 8.89
C ASP A 344 26.24 12.09 8.94
N SER A 345 25.16 11.48 8.43
CA SER A 345 23.78 11.95 8.60
C SER A 345 23.39 11.95 10.08
N CYS A 346 23.45 13.11 10.73
CA CYS A 346 23.08 13.28 12.15
C CYS A 346 21.76 14.04 12.29
N ASP A 347 20.99 13.69 13.33
CA ASP A 347 19.82 14.46 13.74
C ASP A 347 20.25 15.57 14.69
N VAL A 348 19.82 16.80 14.42
CA VAL A 348 20.16 17.96 15.23
C VAL A 348 18.88 18.60 15.76
N LYS A 349 18.79 18.75 17.08
CA LYS A 349 17.64 19.37 17.75
C LYS A 349 18.12 20.47 18.69
N LYS A 350 17.61 21.68 18.50
CA LYS A 350 17.81 22.79 19.44
C LYS A 350 17.22 22.41 20.80
N TYR A 351 18.03 22.49 21.85
CA TYR A 351 17.63 22.14 23.22
C TYR A 351 17.43 23.38 24.07
N THR A 352 18.32 24.36 23.97
CA THR A 352 18.15 25.69 24.57
C THR A 352 18.60 26.77 23.59
N SER A 353 18.50 28.05 23.97
CA SER A 353 19.10 29.15 23.20
C SER A 353 20.62 29.00 23.02
N ARG A 354 21.28 28.21 23.86
CA ARG A 354 22.74 28.03 23.93
C ARG A 354 23.20 26.59 23.75
N SER A 355 22.30 25.66 23.44
CA SER A 355 22.66 24.25 23.31
C SER A 355 21.84 23.50 22.28
N VAL A 356 22.49 22.50 21.70
CA VAL A 356 21.95 21.64 20.66
C VAL A 356 22.28 20.19 21.01
N LEU A 357 21.28 19.33 20.89
CA LEU A 357 21.44 17.89 20.99
C LEU A 357 21.67 17.32 19.60
N ILE A 358 22.68 16.48 19.50
CA ILE A 358 23.00 15.73 18.29
C ILE A 358 22.81 14.26 18.60
N ALA A 359 22.12 13.61 17.70
CA ALA A 359 21.84 12.20 17.80
C ALA A 359 22.36 11.52 16.53
N THR A 360 23.39 10.69 16.69
CA THR A 360 24.07 9.99 15.58
C THR A 360 23.30 8.72 15.18
N PRO A 361 23.50 8.16 13.99
CA PRO A 361 22.90 6.87 13.63
C PRO A 361 23.37 5.73 14.54
N ASN A 362 22.64 4.60 14.52
CA ASN A 362 23.08 3.35 15.12
C ASN A 362 24.47 2.96 14.59
N HIS A 363 25.31 2.37 15.45
CA HIS A 363 26.57 1.79 14.99
C HIS A 363 26.28 0.82 13.83
N LYS A 364 26.99 1.04 12.71
CA LYS A 364 27.17 0.02 11.67
C LYS A 364 28.04 -1.06 12.31
N THR A 365 27.42 -1.94 13.11
CA THR A 365 28.11 -3.11 13.67
C THR A 365 28.53 -4.05 12.56
#